data_AF-A0A957A9E4-F1
#
_entry.id   AF-A0A957A9E4-F1
#
_cell.length_a   1.000
_cell.length_b   1.000
_cell.length_c   1.000
_cell.angle_alpha   90.00
_cell.angle_beta   90.00
_cell.angle_gamma   90.00
#
_symmetry.space_group_name_H-M   'P 1'
#
loop_
_entity.id
_entity.type
_entity.pdbx_description
1 polymer ?
#
loop_
_entity_poly.entity_id
_entity_poly.type
_entity_poly.pdbx_seq_one_letter_code
_entity_poly.pdbx_strand_id
1 'polypeptide(L)'
;LDDRLPAMTPVFAVTVGGSRKAYPLAAVESAGIFADTVGGTDIVIVSSGPGRGATAYETLGTAFIGMSGPPADRVLTDTDELTWFVSEEKLLNTRNSRVRESVPAQVEYWFAWSGAFPDTGVWVP
;
A
#
# COMPACT_ATOMS: atom_id res chain seq x y z
N LEU A 1 0.16 20.44 17.18
CA LEU A 1 -0.57 19.73 16.10
C LEU A 1 0.36 19.69 14.92
N ASP A 2 0.48 18.54 14.26
CA ASP A 2 1.30 18.39 13.05
C ASP A 2 0.59 19.02 11.84
N ASP A 3 1.29 19.85 11.09
CA ASP A 3 0.74 20.68 10.00
C ASP A 3 0.84 20.02 8.62
N ARG A 4 1.50 18.86 8.51
CA ARG A 4 1.69 18.16 7.23
C ARG A 4 0.40 17.59 6.65
N LEU A 5 -0.57 17.26 7.51
CA LEU A 5 -1.92 16.83 7.15
C LEU A 5 -2.94 17.35 8.17
N PRO A 6 -4.21 17.55 7.79
CA PRO A 6 -5.28 17.80 8.75
C PRO A 6 -5.38 16.70 9.81
N ALA A 7 -5.63 17.10 11.07
CA ALA A 7 -5.67 16.20 12.22
C ALA A 7 -6.55 14.95 12.01
N MET A 8 -7.73 15.16 11.43
CA MET A 8 -8.74 14.12 11.21
C MET A 8 -8.60 13.39 9.87
N THR A 9 -7.51 13.60 9.13
CA THR A 9 -7.25 12.84 7.90
C THR A 9 -6.93 11.39 8.28
N PRO A 10 -7.72 10.40 7.82
CA PRO A 10 -7.32 9.00 7.93
C PRO A 10 -6.13 8.76 7.01
N VAL A 11 -5.12 8.07 7.53
CA VAL A 11 -3.93 7.67 6.77
C VAL A 11 -3.78 6.16 6.78
N PHE A 12 -3.44 5.61 5.64
CA PHE A 12 -2.85 4.28 5.54
C PHE A 12 -1.36 4.44 5.83
N ALA A 13 -0.87 3.90 6.94
CA ALA A 13 0.49 4.06 7.38
C ALA A 13 1.27 2.76 7.19
N VAL A 14 2.31 2.79 6.37
CA VAL A 14 3.16 1.64 6.05
C VAL A 14 4.45 1.71 6.85
N THR A 15 4.89 0.56 7.38
CA THR A 15 6.16 0.43 8.11
C THR A 15 7.02 -0.65 7.48
N VAL A 16 8.22 -0.28 7.02
CA VAL A 16 9.20 -1.22 6.46
C VAL A 16 10.59 -0.93 7.04
N GLY A 17 11.25 -1.95 7.61
CA GLY A 17 12.60 -1.80 8.15
C GLY A 17 12.75 -0.68 9.20
N GLY A 18 11.68 -0.38 9.95
CA GLY A 18 11.64 0.73 10.91
C GLY A 18 11.37 2.11 10.31
N SER A 19 11.40 2.25 8.98
CA SER A 19 10.94 3.45 8.27
C SER A 19 9.41 3.45 8.15
N ARG A 20 8.80 4.63 8.24
CA ARG A 20 7.36 4.82 8.20
C ARG A 20 6.98 5.85 7.15
N LYS A 21 5.92 5.59 6.39
CA LYS A 21 5.32 6.54 5.46
C LYS A 21 3.79 6.48 5.56
N ALA A 22 3.17 7.64 5.68
CA ALA A 22 1.73 7.80 5.79
C ALA A 22 1.15 8.32 4.47
N TYR A 23 0.08 7.68 4.01
CA TYR A 23 -0.63 8.01 2.78
C TYR A 23 -2.05 8.41 3.15
N PRO A 24 -2.56 9.59 2.74
CA PRO A 24 -3.98 9.91 2.91
C PRO A 24 -4.85 8.79 2.34
N LEU A 25 -5.73 8.21 3.16
CA LEU A 25 -6.47 7.00 2.80
C LEU A 25 -7.31 7.21 1.54
N ALA A 26 -7.94 8.38 1.40
CA ALA A 26 -8.72 8.73 0.21
C ALA A 26 -7.88 8.72 -1.08
N ALA A 27 -6.60 9.08 -1.02
CA ALA A 27 -5.70 9.04 -2.18
C ALA A 27 -5.36 7.59 -2.55
N VAL A 28 -5.11 6.74 -1.54
CA VAL A 28 -4.89 5.30 -1.71
C VAL A 28 -6.10 4.63 -2.37
N GLU A 29 -7.29 4.91 -1.85
CA GLU A 29 -8.55 4.36 -2.36
C GLU A 29 -8.87 4.84 -3.78
N SER A 30 -8.54 6.10 -4.10
CA SER A 30 -8.74 6.66 -5.44
C SER A 30 -7.74 6.12 -6.46
N ALA A 31 -6.49 5.86 -6.07
CA ALA A 31 -5.47 5.33 -6.97
C ALA A 31 -5.72 3.85 -7.30
N GLY A 32 -6.20 3.07 -6.32
CA GLY A 32 -6.47 1.64 -6.46
C GLY A 32 -5.20 0.78 -6.53
N ILE A 33 -4.21 1.16 -7.33
CA ILE A 33 -2.87 0.58 -7.33
C ILE A 33 -1.84 1.70 -7.47
N PHE A 34 -0.82 1.72 -6.61
CA PHE A 34 0.29 2.65 -6.77
C PHE A 34 1.58 2.07 -6.18
N ALA A 35 2.72 2.38 -6.82
CA ALA A 35 4.04 1.98 -6.36
C ALA A 35 4.72 3.14 -5.62
N ASP A 36 5.56 2.81 -4.65
CA ASP A 36 6.36 3.78 -3.89
C ASP A 36 7.57 3.08 -3.25
N THR A 37 8.49 3.85 -2.69
CA THR A 37 9.64 3.34 -1.94
C THR A 37 9.57 3.83 -0.49
N VAL A 38 9.64 2.90 0.46
CA VAL A 38 9.65 3.18 1.90
C VAL A 38 10.90 2.59 2.53
N GLY A 39 11.77 3.43 3.07
CA GLY A 39 13.01 2.97 3.71
C GLY A 39 13.97 2.22 2.78
N GLY A 40 13.90 2.49 1.47
CA GLY A 40 14.68 1.78 0.44
C GLY A 40 14.04 0.49 -0.06
N THR A 41 12.88 0.08 0.48
CA THR A 41 12.11 -1.05 -0.02
C THR A 41 11.03 -0.57 -0.98
N ASP A 42 11.06 -1.09 -2.20
CA ASP A 42 10.03 -0.83 -3.21
C ASP A 42 8.78 -1.63 -2.89
N ILE A 43 7.67 -0.92 -2.75
CA ILE A 43 6.37 -1.50 -2.41
C ILE A 43 5.33 -1.19 -3.50
N VAL A 44 4.29 -2.00 -3.53
CA VAL A 44 3.04 -1.70 -4.23
C VAL A 44 1.92 -1.67 -3.21
N ILE A 45 1.11 -0.63 -3.25
CA ILE A 45 -0.09 -0.50 -2.42
C ILE A 45 -1.30 -0.75 -3.32
N VAL A 46 -2.18 -1.62 -2.85
CA VAL A 46 -3.38 -2.06 -3.55
C VAL A 46 -4.58 -1.73 -2.68
N SER A 47 -5.59 -1.08 -3.27
CA SER A 47 -6.89 -0.83 -2.66
C SER A 47 -8.01 -1.30 -3.58
N SER A 48 -8.99 -1.95 -2.98
CA SER A 48 -10.22 -2.35 -3.67
C SER A 48 -11.25 -1.22 -3.78
N GLY A 49 -10.93 -0.02 -3.27
CA GLY A 49 -11.76 1.17 -3.27
C GLY A 49 -12.31 1.53 -1.87
N PRO A 50 -13.16 2.57 -1.79
CA PRO A 50 -13.62 3.13 -0.53
C PRO A 50 -14.22 2.11 0.45
N GLY A 51 -13.66 2.05 1.65
CA GLY A 51 -14.14 1.16 2.72
C GLY A 51 -13.89 -0.33 2.50
N ARG A 52 -13.05 -0.70 1.53
CA ARG A 52 -12.71 -2.10 1.20
C ARG A 52 -11.29 -2.50 1.59
N GLY A 53 -10.62 -1.65 2.33
CA GLY A 53 -9.24 -1.86 2.79
C GLY A 53 -8.19 -1.54 1.72
N ALA A 54 -6.95 -1.52 2.20
CA ALA A 54 -5.76 -1.41 1.39
C ALA A 54 -4.67 -2.29 2.00
N THR A 55 -3.78 -2.80 1.16
CA THR A 55 -2.64 -3.62 1.57
C THR A 55 -1.42 -3.18 0.81
N ALA A 56 -0.27 -3.17 1.49
CA ALA A 56 1.03 -2.88 0.90
C ALA A 56 1.81 -4.19 0.78
N TYR A 57 2.53 -4.39 -0.33
CA TYR A 57 3.35 -5.57 -0.56
C TYR A 57 4.75 -5.15 -1.00
N GLU A 58 5.76 -5.88 -0.57
CA GLU A 58 7.11 -5.71 -1.11
C GLU A 58 7.15 -6.19 -2.56
N THR A 59 7.76 -5.44 -3.47
CA THR A 59 7.75 -5.78 -4.90
C THR A 59 8.86 -6.75 -5.29
N LEU A 60 9.99 -6.76 -4.56
CA LEU A 60 11.21 -7.49 -4.90
C LEU A 60 11.60 -7.32 -6.39
N GLY A 61 11.47 -6.09 -6.90
CA GLY A 61 11.77 -5.74 -8.29
C GLY A 61 10.66 -6.06 -9.31
N THR A 62 9.50 -6.57 -8.90
CA THR A 62 8.34 -6.76 -9.79
C THR A 62 7.55 -5.46 -9.94
N ALA A 63 7.50 -4.93 -11.16
CA ALA A 63 6.69 -3.77 -11.49
C ALA A 63 5.27 -4.20 -11.89
N PHE A 64 4.26 -3.66 -11.21
CA PHE A 64 2.85 -3.90 -11.49
C PHE A 64 2.26 -2.78 -12.34
N ILE A 65 1.58 -3.13 -13.44
CA ILE A 65 1.08 -2.18 -14.45
C ILE A 65 -0.44 -2.14 -14.53
N GLY A 66 -1.13 -3.04 -13.83
CA GLY A 66 -2.59 -3.11 -13.89
C GLY A 66 -3.20 -3.87 -12.73
N MET A 67 -4.47 -3.60 -12.50
CA MET A 67 -5.33 -4.31 -11.57
C MET A 67 -6.67 -4.59 -12.25
N SER A 68 -7.19 -5.80 -12.08
CA SER A 68 -8.47 -6.24 -12.63
C SER A 68 -9.21 -7.15 -11.64
N GLY A 69 -10.34 -7.70 -12.08
CA GLY A 69 -11.21 -8.54 -11.25
C GLY A 69 -12.12 -7.73 -10.32
N PRO A 70 -13.14 -8.37 -9.71
CA PRO A 70 -13.99 -7.74 -8.73
C PRO A 70 -13.22 -7.43 -7.43
N PRO A 71 -13.72 -6.52 -6.57
CA PRO A 71 -13.05 -6.17 -5.31
C PRO A 71 -12.70 -7.34 -4.38
N ALA A 72 -13.45 -8.44 -4.43
CA ALA A 72 -13.21 -9.63 -3.62
C ALA A 72 -12.08 -10.52 -4.18
N ASP A 73 -11.83 -10.45 -5.50
CA ASP A 73 -10.90 -11.33 -6.22
C ASP A 73 -9.97 -10.48 -7.11
N ARG A 74 -9.32 -9.48 -6.51
CA ARG A 74 -8.40 -8.62 -7.25
C ARG A 74 -7.22 -9.40 -7.79
N VAL A 75 -6.83 -9.05 -9.00
CA VAL A 75 -5.67 -9.60 -9.69
C VAL A 75 -4.80 -8.47 -10.18
N LEU A 76 -3.51 -8.49 -9.85
CA LEU A 76 -2.53 -7.58 -10.44
C LEU A 76 -1.91 -8.19 -11.68
N THR A 77 -1.49 -7.34 -12.61
CA THR A 77 -0.69 -7.70 -13.79
C THR A 77 0.67 -7.02 -13.70
N ASP A 78 1.75 -7.77 -13.85
CA ASP A 78 3.11 -7.22 -13.91
C ASP A 78 3.54 -6.87 -15.34
N THR A 79 4.71 -6.25 -15.48
CA THR A 79 5.30 -5.88 -16.78
C THR A 79 5.61 -7.06 -17.70
N ASP A 80 5.68 -8.28 -17.15
CA ASP A 80 5.89 -9.52 -17.90
C ASP A 80 4.56 -10.18 -18.29
N GLU A 81 3.44 -9.46 -18.12
CA GLU A 81 2.06 -9.92 -18.36
C GLU A 81 1.65 -11.11 -17.49
N LEU A 82 2.31 -11.32 -16.35
CA LEU A 82 1.92 -12.35 -15.39
C LEU A 82 0.89 -11.83 -14.39
N THR A 83 0.00 -12.73 -13.98
CA THR A 83 -1.09 -12.42 -13.07
C THR A 83 -0.77 -12.84 -11.64
N TRP A 84 -1.17 -11.99 -10.70
CA TRP A 84 -0.94 -12.17 -9.27
C TRP A 84 -2.26 -12.04 -8.51
N PHE A 85 -2.68 -13.09 -7.81
CA PHE A 85 -3.83 -13.02 -6.91
C PHE A 85 -3.48 -12.20 -5.68
N VAL A 86 -4.39 -11.31 -5.29
CA VAL A 86 -4.25 -10.44 -4.13
C VAL A 86 -4.93 -11.08 -2.92
N SER A 87 -4.21 -11.23 -1.82
CA SER A 87 -4.78 -11.49 -0.48
C SER A 87 -4.17 -10.53 0.54
N GLU A 88 -4.75 -10.41 1.72
CA GLU A 88 -4.20 -9.54 2.78
C GLU A 88 -2.77 -9.93 3.19
N GLU A 89 -2.42 -11.20 3.04
CA GLU A 89 -1.09 -11.71 3.42
C GLU A 89 -0.06 -11.52 2.31
N LYS A 90 -0.44 -11.68 1.04
CA LYS A 90 0.50 -11.74 -0.08
C LYS A 90 -0.11 -11.55 -1.46
N LEU A 91 0.76 -11.26 -2.44
CA LEU A 91 0.48 -11.48 -3.86
C LEU A 91 1.03 -12.84 -4.27
N LEU A 92 0.22 -13.66 -4.95
CA LEU A 92 0.61 -14.98 -5.43
C LEU A 92 0.54 -15.04 -6.97
N ASN A 93 1.70 -15.27 -7.61
CA ASN A 93 1.76 -15.55 -9.04
C ASN A 93 1.35 -16.99 -9.32
N THR A 94 0.30 -17.20 -10.11
CA THR A 94 -0.23 -18.56 -10.36
C THR A 94 0.54 -19.37 -11.37
N ARG A 95 1.35 -18.72 -12.20
CA ARG A 95 2.10 -19.39 -13.26
C ARG A 95 3.41 -19.96 -12.75
N ASN A 96 4.04 -19.29 -11.79
CA ASN A 96 5.38 -19.64 -11.31
C ASN A 96 5.50 -19.75 -9.78
N SER A 97 4.39 -19.62 -9.05
CA SER A 97 4.32 -19.73 -7.59
C SER A 97 5.17 -18.73 -6.81
N ARG A 98 5.65 -17.65 -7.45
CA ARG A 98 6.32 -16.55 -6.74
C ARG A 98 5.34 -15.84 -5.83
N VAL A 99 5.87 -15.33 -4.72
CA VAL A 99 5.11 -14.62 -3.70
C VAL A 99 5.69 -13.23 -3.46
N ARG A 100 4.83 -12.26 -3.16
CA ARG A 100 5.19 -10.96 -2.58
C ARG A 100 4.46 -10.81 -1.26
N GLU A 101 5.20 -10.83 -0.15
CA GLU A 101 4.59 -10.72 1.17
C GLU A 101 4.05 -9.30 1.39
N SER A 102 2.96 -9.22 2.15
CA SER A 102 2.47 -7.95 2.66
C SER A 102 3.48 -7.36 3.64
N VAL A 103 3.53 -6.03 3.68
CA VAL A 103 4.30 -5.31 4.69
C VAL A 103 3.35 -4.72 5.74
N PRO A 104 3.79 -4.55 7.00
CA PRO A 104 2.96 -4.01 8.05
C PRO A 104 2.38 -2.65 7.67
N ALA A 105 1.05 -2.57 7.69
CA ALA A 105 0.33 -1.34 7.44
C ALA A 105 -0.96 -1.28 8.28
N GLN A 106 -1.39 -0.07 8.62
CA GLN A 106 -2.61 0.15 9.40
C GLN A 106 -3.29 1.46 9.01
N VAL A 107 -4.60 1.55 9.23
CA VAL A 107 -5.36 2.78 9.05
C VAL A 107 -5.52 3.47 10.39
N GLU A 108 -5.08 4.73 10.47
CA GLU A 108 -5.17 5.55 11.67
C GLU A 108 -5.51 7.00 11.34
N TYR A 109 -6.02 7.75 12.31
CA TYR A 109 -6.14 9.21 12.16
C TYR A 109 -4.77 9.88 12.30
N TRP A 110 -4.51 10.88 11.44
CA TRP A 110 -3.21 11.55 11.38
C TRP A 110 -2.75 12.11 12.73
N PHE A 111 -3.65 12.71 13.53
CA PHE A 111 -3.27 13.25 14.84
C PHE A 111 -2.70 12.18 15.79
N ALA A 112 -3.27 10.97 15.76
CA ALA A 112 -2.84 9.86 16.60
C ALA A 112 -1.52 9.29 16.08
N TRP A 113 -1.45 9.06 14.75
CA TRP A 113 -0.26 8.52 14.09
C TRP A 113 0.96 9.42 14.25
N SER A 114 0.82 10.71 13.88
CA SER A 114 1.92 11.68 13.96
C SER A 114 2.38 11.96 15.39
N GLY A 115 1.47 11.89 16.37
CA GLY A 115 1.81 11.99 17.78
C GLY A 115 2.69 10.83 18.28
N ALA A 116 2.46 9.61 17.78
CA ALA A 116 3.26 8.43 18.11
C ALA A 116 4.53 8.31 17.27
N PHE A 117 4.49 8.74 16.01
CA PHE A 117 5.56 8.57 15.02
C PHE A 117 5.86 9.89 14.28
N PRO A 118 6.42 10.90 14.97
CA PRO A 118 6.64 12.23 14.38
C PRO A 118 7.57 12.20 13.15
N ASP A 119 8.53 11.28 13.11
CA ASP A 119 9.48 11.13 11.99
C ASP A 119 8.90 10.40 10.77
N THR A 120 7.61 10.04 10.78
CA THR A 120 6.94 9.42 9.62
C THR A 120 7.07 10.33 8.39
N GLY A 121 7.41 9.75 7.25
CA GLY A 121 7.23 10.44 5.97
C GLY A 121 5.75 10.62 5.68
N VAL A 122 5.40 11.68 4.94
CA VAL A 122 4.05 11.87 4.40
C VAL A 122 4.17 11.77 2.89
N TRP A 123 3.30 10.97 2.28
CA TRP A 123 3.23 10.89 0.83
C TRP A 123 2.72 12.21 0.24
N VAL A 124 3.40 12.65 -0.80
CA VAL A 124 3.03 13.81 -1.59
C VAL A 124 2.75 13.29 -3.00
N PRO A 125 1.57 13.60 -3.59
CA PRO A 125 1.22 13.19 -4.95
C PRO A 125 2.16 13.74 -6.03
#